data_AF-A0A4S4N2G8-F1
#
_entry.id   AF-A0A4S4N2G8-F1
#
_cell.length_a   1.000
_cell.length_b   1.000
_cell.length_c   1.000
_cell.angle_alpha   90.00
_cell.angle_beta   90.00
_cell.angle_gamma   90.00
#
_symmetry.space_group_name_H-M   'P 1'
#
loop_
_entity.id
_entity.type
_entity.pdbx_description
1 polymer ?
#
loop_
_entity_poly.entity_id
_entity_poly.type
_entity_poly.pdbx_seq_one_letter_code
_entity_poly.pdbx_strand_id
1 'polypeptide(L)'
;MAEGLQRELDDSIKRGDQGETIARLLASSIQGEDGSYTLDTLRECVVAASLIHDINALDALPLLLTSGKLGVVELLNLIGENVNARECVIALAEQLERLGSDLSVSDEEDEDEEEEEDTDAEGIVDHGPPLPVSQLTRLLNLYSQVTPRLRKLTGKPASDVVLPLVDNMQAGVRVHGPHANDQNARELIIAVSRNVRTLSAWTETGEDPNEGSKCNLAIFEFVLFTLEACSKGTNIHLSQRAFEAQFPRYALRPDPSAASEVEDVVQTVWEALSQIGFNSSDLLKHPSIGALSLFAHVVQHPMESELFSLLPWFLAAIQTNTSVDETYQPSSSYL
;
A
#
# COMPACT_ATOMS: atom_id res chain seq x y z
N MET A 1 -25.09 25.29 7.32
CA MET A 1 -23.84 24.78 7.94
C MET A 1 -22.62 25.20 7.13
N ALA A 2 -22.53 24.90 5.84
CA ALA A 2 -21.42 25.34 4.97
C ALA A 2 -21.14 26.86 4.99
N GLU A 3 -22.16 27.71 5.12
CA GLU A 3 -21.97 29.18 5.19
C GLU A 3 -21.16 29.65 6.41
N GLY A 4 -21.24 28.93 7.54
CA GLY A 4 -20.46 29.26 8.74
C GLY A 4 -18.98 28.97 8.55
N LEU A 5 -18.69 27.77 8.03
CA LEU A 5 -17.33 27.34 7.68
C LEU A 5 -16.70 28.24 6.61
N GLN A 6 -17.46 28.59 5.56
CA GLN A 6 -16.98 29.48 4.51
C GLN A 6 -16.64 30.86 5.07
N ARG A 7 -17.47 31.41 5.97
CA ARG A 7 -17.18 32.69 6.61
C ARG A 7 -15.90 32.62 7.45
N GLU A 8 -15.69 31.53 8.18
CA GLU A 8 -14.49 31.32 8.99
C GLU A 8 -13.21 31.24 8.15
N LEU A 9 -13.28 30.57 6.99
CA LEU A 9 -12.18 30.55 6.01
C LEU A 9 -11.98 31.91 5.33
N ASP A 10 -13.05 32.61 4.98
CA ASP A 10 -12.94 33.96 4.39
C ASP A 10 -12.31 34.96 5.38
N ASP A 11 -12.60 34.80 6.68
CA ASP A 11 -12.00 35.60 7.74
C ASP A 11 -10.54 35.22 8.00
N SER A 12 -10.18 33.94 7.87
CA SER A 12 -8.77 33.52 7.96
C SER A 12 -7.92 34.06 6.82
N ILE A 13 -8.48 34.14 5.60
CA ILE A 13 -7.83 34.80 4.45
C ILE A 13 -7.52 36.26 4.76
N LYS A 14 -8.43 36.98 5.44
CA LYS A 14 -8.21 38.39 5.81
C LYS A 14 -7.13 38.54 6.88
N ARG A 15 -6.98 37.54 7.77
CA ARG A 15 -5.98 37.54 8.85
C ARG A 15 -4.63 37.00 8.41
N GLY A 16 -4.57 36.20 7.34
CA GLY A 16 -3.36 35.51 6.90
C GLY A 16 -2.98 34.30 7.75
N ASP A 17 -3.97 33.66 8.41
CA ASP A 17 -3.80 32.50 9.29
C ASP A 17 -4.52 31.25 8.74
N GLN A 18 -4.50 31.08 7.41
CA GLN A 18 -5.27 30.04 6.71
C GLN A 18 -4.85 28.63 7.13
N GLY A 19 -3.54 28.35 7.16
CA GLY A 19 -3.02 27.03 7.51
C GLY A 19 -3.39 26.59 8.93
N GLU A 20 -3.25 27.48 9.92
CA GLU A 20 -3.63 27.21 11.31
C GLU A 20 -5.15 27.01 11.44
N THR A 21 -5.93 27.84 10.73
CA THR A 21 -7.39 27.71 10.73
C THR A 21 -7.82 26.37 10.14
N ILE A 22 -7.23 25.94 9.02
CA ILE A 22 -7.55 24.64 8.39
C ILE A 22 -7.11 23.49 9.30
N ALA A 23 -5.93 23.54 9.90
CA ALA A 23 -5.45 22.50 10.83
C ALA A 23 -6.40 22.34 12.03
N ARG A 24 -6.86 23.45 12.63
CA ARG A 24 -7.85 23.41 13.71
C ARG A 24 -9.19 22.85 13.24
N LEU A 25 -9.67 23.25 12.05
CA LEU A 25 -10.91 22.74 11.48
C LEU A 25 -10.83 21.24 11.18
N LEU A 26 -9.69 20.76 10.69
CA LEU A 26 -9.41 19.34 10.50
C LEU A 26 -9.48 18.59 11.83
N ALA A 27 -8.75 19.07 12.85
CA ALA A 27 -8.75 18.47 14.17
C ALA A 27 -10.17 18.40 14.77
N SER A 28 -10.94 19.49 14.69
CA SER A 28 -12.33 19.50 15.18
C SER A 28 -13.25 18.55 14.41
N SER A 29 -13.09 18.46 13.08
CA SER A 29 -13.86 17.53 12.24
C SER A 29 -13.54 16.07 12.54
N ILE A 30 -12.29 15.78 12.94
CA ILE A 30 -11.83 14.42 13.27
C ILE A 30 -12.15 14.04 14.72
N GLN A 31 -11.99 14.94 15.68
CA GLN A 31 -12.26 14.65 17.10
C GLN A 31 -13.76 14.71 17.41
N GLY A 32 -14.57 15.34 16.56
CA GLY A 32 -16.02 15.41 16.74
C GLY A 32 -16.46 16.30 17.90
N GLU A 33 -15.55 17.07 18.51
CA GLU A 33 -15.81 17.87 19.71
C GLU A 33 -16.95 18.90 19.52
N ASP A 34 -17.20 19.34 18.28
CA ASP A 34 -18.28 20.29 17.95
C ASP A 34 -19.32 19.76 16.94
N GLY A 35 -19.12 18.55 16.38
CA GLY A 35 -20.05 17.88 15.44
C GLY A 35 -20.51 18.69 14.21
N SER A 36 -19.94 19.86 13.93
CA SER A 36 -20.61 20.88 13.09
C SER A 36 -20.27 20.73 11.60
N TYR A 37 -19.14 20.10 11.28
CA TYR A 37 -18.65 19.97 9.91
C TYR A 37 -18.10 18.55 9.67
N THR A 38 -18.44 18.00 8.51
CA THR A 38 -17.85 16.75 8.01
C THR A 38 -16.55 17.07 7.26
N LEU A 39 -15.66 16.08 7.13
CA LEU A 39 -14.44 16.22 6.32
C LEU A 39 -14.77 16.53 4.86
N ASP A 40 -15.88 16.02 4.33
CA ASP A 40 -16.34 16.34 2.98
C ASP A 40 -16.73 17.81 2.83
N THR A 41 -17.49 18.36 3.79
CA THR A 41 -17.84 19.79 3.79
C THR A 41 -16.59 20.66 3.90
N LEU A 42 -15.62 20.27 4.74
CA LEU A 42 -14.35 20.97 4.85
C LEU A 42 -13.56 20.94 3.55
N ARG A 43 -13.46 19.78 2.91
CA ARG A 43 -12.81 19.61 1.62
C ARG A 43 -13.44 20.52 0.56
N GLU A 44 -14.77 20.54 0.45
CA GLU A 44 -15.49 21.39 -0.51
C GLU A 44 -15.21 22.88 -0.29
N CYS A 45 -15.24 23.34 0.97
CA CYS A 45 -14.95 24.72 1.31
C CYS A 45 -13.50 25.12 1.04
N VAL A 46 -12.53 24.25 1.37
CA VAL A 46 -11.10 24.49 1.07
C VAL A 46 -10.84 24.59 -0.43
N VAL A 47 -11.49 23.72 -1.23
CA VAL A 47 -11.42 23.77 -2.69
C VAL A 47 -12.06 25.04 -3.22
N ALA A 48 -13.26 25.40 -2.76
CA ALA A 48 -13.99 26.60 -3.21
C ALA A 48 -13.23 27.89 -2.88
N ALA A 49 -12.55 27.94 -1.73
CA ALA A 49 -11.72 29.06 -1.31
C ALA A 49 -10.31 29.07 -1.94
N SER A 50 -9.94 28.05 -2.73
CA SER A 50 -8.59 27.87 -3.30
C SER A 50 -7.46 27.83 -2.25
N LEU A 51 -7.74 27.26 -1.07
CA LEU A 51 -6.81 27.22 0.08
C LEU A 51 -6.06 25.89 0.20
N ILE A 52 -6.12 25.03 -0.82
CA ILE A 52 -5.52 23.69 -0.76
C ILE A 52 -4.00 23.77 -0.56
N HIS A 53 -3.35 24.78 -1.15
CA HIS A 53 -1.90 24.98 -1.03
C HIS A 53 -1.47 25.51 0.35
N ASP A 54 -2.42 26.00 1.15
CA ASP A 54 -2.17 26.51 2.51
C ASP A 54 -2.30 25.42 3.58
N ILE A 55 -2.67 24.19 3.20
CA ILE A 55 -2.70 23.05 4.12
C ILE A 55 -1.27 22.70 4.53
N ASN A 56 -0.98 22.77 5.84
CA ASN A 56 0.26 22.26 6.40
C ASN A 56 0.22 20.72 6.48
N ALA A 57 1.00 20.05 5.64
CA ALA A 57 1.04 18.58 5.60
C ALA A 57 1.51 17.95 6.93
N LEU A 58 2.39 18.64 7.67
CA LEU A 58 2.94 18.13 8.94
C LEU A 58 1.88 18.05 10.04
N ASP A 59 0.88 18.94 10.01
CA ASP A 59 -0.21 18.96 10.97
C ASP A 59 -1.38 18.08 10.50
N ALA A 60 -1.68 18.12 9.19
CA ALA A 60 -2.85 17.45 8.63
C ALA A 60 -2.68 15.92 8.51
N LEU A 61 -1.53 15.45 8.03
CA LEU A 61 -1.35 14.02 7.73
C LEU A 61 -1.39 13.10 8.96
N PRO A 62 -0.79 13.44 10.12
CA PRO A 62 -0.91 12.61 11.32
C PRO A 62 -2.37 12.36 11.73
N LEU A 63 -3.22 13.39 11.61
CA LEU A 63 -4.63 13.31 11.96
C LEU A 63 -5.42 12.49 10.95
N LEU A 64 -5.16 12.69 9.66
CA LEU A 64 -5.91 12.02 8.59
C LEU A 64 -5.56 10.55 8.46
N LEU A 65 -4.28 10.19 8.60
CA LEU A 65 -3.84 8.81 8.45
C LEU A 65 -4.39 7.90 9.54
N THR A 66 -4.55 8.43 10.75
CA THR A 66 -5.11 7.73 11.92
C THR A 66 -6.62 7.82 12.04
N SER A 67 -7.32 8.51 11.13
CA SER A 67 -8.77 8.67 11.19
C SER A 67 -9.50 7.65 10.34
N GLY A 68 -10.53 7.01 10.91
CA GLY A 68 -11.46 6.13 10.17
C GLY A 68 -12.58 6.88 9.44
N LYS A 69 -12.69 8.21 9.58
CA LYS A 69 -13.85 8.96 9.10
C LYS A 69 -14.01 8.96 7.58
N LEU A 70 -15.27 9.04 7.13
CA LEU A 70 -15.61 9.28 5.73
C LEU A 70 -15.00 10.60 5.23
N GLY A 71 -14.56 10.63 3.97
CA GLY A 71 -13.91 11.78 3.35
C GLY A 71 -12.39 11.88 3.59
N VAL A 72 -11.81 11.05 4.47
CA VAL A 72 -10.35 11.02 4.72
C VAL A 72 -9.58 10.69 3.45
N VAL A 73 -10.00 9.67 2.70
CA VAL A 73 -9.28 9.20 1.50
C VAL A 73 -9.30 10.29 0.43
N GLU A 74 -10.44 10.92 0.20
CA GLU A 74 -10.61 12.02 -0.75
C GLU A 74 -9.74 13.22 -0.39
N LEU A 75 -9.65 13.54 0.90
CA LEU A 75 -8.81 14.63 1.38
C LEU A 75 -7.32 14.30 1.30
N LEU A 76 -6.91 13.06 1.61
CA LEU A 76 -5.54 12.58 1.42
C LEU A 76 -5.14 12.66 -0.05
N ASN A 77 -6.01 12.28 -0.98
CA ASN A 77 -5.79 12.41 -2.41
C ASN A 77 -5.61 13.88 -2.82
N LEU A 78 -6.48 14.76 -2.30
CA LEU A 78 -6.39 16.20 -2.55
C LEU A 78 -5.05 16.77 -2.07
N ILE A 79 -4.58 16.36 -0.89
CA ILE A 79 -3.29 16.75 -0.32
C ILE A 79 -2.14 16.23 -1.20
N GLY A 80 -2.17 14.95 -1.59
CA GLY A 80 -1.14 14.30 -2.39
C GLY A 80 -0.87 15.01 -3.71
N GLU A 81 -1.94 15.46 -4.36
CA GLU A 81 -1.89 16.14 -5.66
C GLU A 81 -1.44 17.61 -5.57
N ASN A 82 -1.83 18.33 -4.51
CA ASN A 82 -1.81 19.80 -4.52
C ASN A 82 -0.89 20.45 -3.47
N VAL A 83 -0.65 19.83 -2.32
CA VAL A 83 0.15 20.42 -1.23
C VAL A 83 1.64 20.39 -1.58
N ASN A 84 2.51 21.05 -0.81
CA ASN A 84 3.95 21.02 -1.04
C ASN A 84 4.51 19.58 -0.91
N ALA A 85 5.05 19.04 -2.01
CA ALA A 85 5.52 17.66 -2.05
C ALA A 85 6.67 17.36 -1.06
N ARG A 86 7.52 18.34 -0.75
CA ARG A 86 8.62 18.16 0.22
C ARG A 86 8.09 18.00 1.63
N GLU A 87 7.14 18.85 2.01
CA GLU A 87 6.49 18.78 3.33
C GLU A 87 5.70 17.49 3.47
N CYS A 88 4.97 17.07 2.44
CA CYS A 88 4.29 15.78 2.43
C CYS A 88 5.25 14.62 2.66
N VAL A 89 6.38 14.55 1.95
CA VAL A 89 7.34 13.44 2.13
C VAL A 89 7.97 13.44 3.52
N ILE A 90 8.26 14.60 4.11
CA ILE A 90 8.76 14.68 5.49
C ILE A 90 7.70 14.14 6.45
N ALA A 91 6.47 14.63 6.35
CA ALA A 91 5.35 14.19 7.20
C ALA A 91 5.07 12.68 7.06
N LEU A 92 5.13 12.15 5.83
CA LEU A 92 4.97 10.72 5.55
C LEU A 92 6.09 9.88 6.16
N ALA A 93 7.34 10.36 6.13
CA ALA A 93 8.47 9.67 6.73
C ALA A 93 8.31 9.61 8.26
N GLU A 94 7.92 10.72 8.89
CA GLU A 94 7.63 10.76 10.33
C GLU A 94 6.49 9.83 10.72
N GLN A 95 5.41 9.78 9.93
CA GLN A 95 4.28 8.90 10.24
C GLN A 95 4.65 7.43 10.08
N LEU A 96 5.50 7.10 9.11
CA LEU A 96 5.97 5.73 8.93
C LEU A 96 6.90 5.29 10.07
N GLU A 97 7.75 6.19 10.57
CA GLU A 97 8.58 5.95 11.75
C GLU A 97 7.73 5.73 13.01
N ARG A 98 6.71 6.58 13.23
CA ARG A 98 5.76 6.43 14.34
C ARG A 98 5.01 5.09 14.27
N LEU A 99 4.50 4.75 13.08
CA LEU A 99 3.82 3.48 12.85
C LEU A 99 4.75 2.28 13.12
N GLY A 100 6.07 2.43 12.93
CA GLY A 100 7.06 1.43 13.28
C GLY A 100 7.37 1.33 14.78
N SER A 101 7.26 2.43 15.53
CA SER A 101 7.54 2.43 16.98
C SER A 101 6.42 1.83 17.82
N ASP A 102 5.17 1.90 17.37
CA ASP A 102 4.01 1.51 18.17
C ASP A 102 3.96 0.01 18.50
N LEU A 103 4.54 -0.85 17.64
CA LEU A 103 4.61 -2.30 17.90
C LEU A 103 5.71 -2.70 18.89
N SER A 104 6.70 -1.83 19.13
CA SER A 104 7.73 -2.12 20.14
C SER A 104 7.21 -2.02 21.58
N VAL A 105 6.01 -1.48 21.77
CA VAL A 105 5.36 -1.28 23.07
C VAL A 105 4.24 -2.29 23.31
N SER A 106 3.65 -2.86 22.25
CA SER A 106 2.50 -3.77 22.32
C SER A 106 2.84 -5.26 22.48
N ASP A 107 4.09 -5.67 22.29
CA ASP A 107 4.49 -7.09 22.45
C ASP A 107 4.57 -7.55 23.93
N GLU A 108 4.25 -6.68 24.91
CA GLU A 108 4.24 -7.02 26.33
C GLU A 108 2.85 -7.12 26.97
N GLU A 109 1.77 -6.66 26.33
CA GLU A 109 0.43 -6.70 26.90
C GLU A 109 -0.63 -6.97 25.81
N ASP A 110 -1.53 -7.92 26.09
CA ASP A 110 -2.78 -8.23 25.36
C ASP A 110 -2.77 -9.43 24.37
N GLU A 111 -2.46 -10.62 24.89
CA GLU A 111 -3.27 -11.81 24.58
C GLU A 111 -4.61 -11.66 25.32
N ASP A 112 -5.63 -11.09 24.69
CA ASP A 112 -7.06 -11.35 24.94
C ASP A 112 -7.90 -10.24 24.26
N GLU A 113 -8.41 -10.51 23.05
CA GLU A 113 -9.77 -10.11 22.60
C GLU A 113 -9.99 -10.57 21.15
N GLU A 114 -10.27 -11.87 21.00
CA GLU A 114 -11.18 -12.33 19.95
C GLU A 114 -12.61 -11.96 20.36
N GLU A 115 -13.38 -11.30 19.51
CA GLU A 115 -14.68 -11.77 18.99
C GLU A 115 -15.47 -10.65 18.28
N GLU A 116 -16.21 -11.11 17.27
CA GLU A 116 -17.06 -10.41 16.30
C GLU A 116 -18.10 -9.45 16.90
N GLU A 117 -18.48 -8.42 16.15
CA GLU A 117 -19.89 -8.02 16.09
C GLU A 117 -20.24 -7.50 14.68
N ASP A 118 -20.71 -8.42 13.83
CA ASP A 118 -21.62 -8.13 12.72
C ASP A 118 -22.88 -7.48 13.30
N THR A 119 -22.97 -6.16 13.25
CA THR A 119 -24.24 -5.45 13.45
C THR A 119 -24.59 -4.62 12.23
N ASP A 120 -25.53 -5.17 11.45
CA ASP A 120 -26.38 -4.46 10.51
C ASP A 120 -27.16 -3.35 11.23
N ALA A 121 -26.56 -2.17 11.35
CA ALA A 121 -27.25 -0.95 11.80
C ALA A 121 -26.92 0.20 10.86
N GLU A 122 -27.86 0.54 9.98
CA GLU A 122 -27.88 1.77 9.21
C GLU A 122 -27.91 2.98 10.16
N GLY A 123 -26.74 3.47 10.54
CA GLY A 123 -26.60 4.63 11.41
C GLY A 123 -25.14 4.95 11.67
N ILE A 124 -24.57 5.83 10.83
CA ILE A 124 -23.26 6.49 10.96
C ILE A 124 -22.23 5.62 11.70
N VAL A 125 -21.64 4.68 10.97
CA VAL A 125 -20.56 3.83 11.49
C VAL A 125 -19.39 4.74 11.87
N ASP A 126 -19.19 4.95 13.16
CA ASP A 126 -17.95 5.51 13.68
C ASP A 126 -16.88 4.45 13.47
N HIS A 127 -16.24 4.50 12.30
CA HIS A 127 -15.10 3.65 12.01
C HIS A 127 -14.00 4.08 12.97
N GLY A 128 -13.71 3.24 13.95
CA GLY A 128 -12.59 3.41 14.87
C GLY A 128 -11.26 3.64 14.16
N PRO A 129 -10.15 3.82 14.91
CA PRO A 129 -8.85 4.04 14.29
C PRO A 129 -8.55 2.91 13.28
N PRO A 130 -8.10 3.26 12.06
CA PRO A 130 -7.80 2.26 11.04
C PRO A 130 -6.69 1.34 11.55
N LEU A 131 -6.79 0.05 11.18
CA LEU A 131 -5.76 -0.94 11.47
C LEU A 131 -4.39 -0.43 10.99
N PRO A 132 -3.29 -0.73 11.69
CA PRO A 132 -1.96 -0.27 11.32
C PRO A 132 -1.58 -0.58 9.85
N VAL A 133 -1.98 -1.73 9.33
CA VAL A 133 -1.77 -2.10 7.91
C VAL A 133 -2.55 -1.21 6.95
N SER A 134 -3.78 -0.81 7.30
CA SER A 134 -4.58 0.11 6.49
C SER A 134 -3.96 1.52 6.51
N GLN A 135 -3.38 1.94 7.63
CA GLN A 135 -2.60 3.20 7.71
C GLN A 135 -1.36 3.15 6.82
N LEU A 136 -0.59 2.07 6.88
CA LEU A 136 0.55 1.83 5.99
C LEU A 136 0.12 1.88 4.52
N THR A 137 -1.00 1.25 4.18
CA THR A 137 -1.52 1.25 2.80
C THR A 137 -1.89 2.66 2.33
N ARG A 138 -2.51 3.48 3.19
CA ARG A 138 -2.78 4.90 2.90
C ARG A 138 -1.49 5.70 2.72
N LEU A 139 -0.49 5.48 3.58
CA LEU A 139 0.84 6.09 3.47
C LEU A 139 1.49 5.76 2.12
N LEU A 140 1.53 4.49 1.73
CA LEU A 140 2.11 4.05 0.46
C LEU A 140 1.36 4.65 -0.74
N ASN A 141 0.03 4.68 -0.70
CA ASN A 141 -0.75 5.34 -1.75
C ASN A 141 -0.41 6.83 -1.86
N LEU A 142 -0.25 7.53 -0.73
CA LEU A 142 0.12 8.94 -0.73
C LEU A 142 1.56 9.17 -1.21
N TYR A 143 2.51 8.30 -0.86
CA TYR A 143 3.86 8.30 -1.44
C TYR A 143 3.82 8.22 -2.97
N SER A 144 2.97 7.35 -3.55
CA SER A 144 2.85 7.20 -5.00
C SER A 144 2.34 8.48 -5.70
N GLN A 145 1.55 9.30 -5.01
CA GLN A 145 1.04 10.57 -5.56
C GLN A 145 2.05 11.73 -5.41
N VAL A 146 2.75 11.77 -4.28
CA VAL A 146 3.64 12.87 -3.93
C VAL A 146 5.01 12.74 -4.62
N THR A 147 5.54 11.52 -4.69
CA THR A 147 6.90 11.26 -5.17
C THR A 147 7.19 11.74 -6.60
N PRO A 148 6.29 11.61 -7.60
CA PRO A 148 6.53 12.15 -8.94
C PRO A 148 6.82 13.66 -8.94
N ARG A 149 6.21 14.41 -8.00
CA ARG A 149 6.31 15.88 -7.94
C ARG A 149 7.62 16.36 -7.32
N LEU A 150 8.30 15.54 -6.51
CA LEU A 150 9.59 15.87 -5.92
C LEU A 150 10.69 16.09 -6.97
N ARG A 151 10.58 15.45 -8.13
CA ARG A 151 11.62 15.46 -9.16
C ARG A 151 11.93 16.85 -9.69
N LYS A 152 10.90 17.64 -9.91
CA LYS A 152 11.03 19.04 -10.37
C LYS A 152 11.68 19.94 -9.32
N LEU A 153 11.72 19.52 -8.07
CA LEU A 153 12.14 20.33 -6.94
C LEU A 153 13.57 20.06 -6.49
N THR A 154 14.04 18.82 -6.56
CA THR A 154 15.29 18.43 -5.86
C THR A 154 16.54 18.57 -6.71
N GLY A 155 16.46 18.30 -8.01
CA GLY A 155 17.65 18.21 -8.88
C GLY A 155 18.66 17.14 -8.43
N LYS A 156 18.24 16.23 -7.55
CA LYS A 156 19.06 15.15 -7.00
C LYS A 156 19.08 13.94 -7.95
N PRO A 157 20.14 13.12 -7.90
CA PRO A 157 20.16 11.84 -8.60
C PRO A 157 19.02 10.93 -8.11
N ALA A 158 18.60 9.99 -8.95
CA ALA A 158 17.47 9.12 -8.64
C ALA A 158 17.74 8.29 -7.38
N SER A 159 18.97 7.82 -7.19
CA SER A 159 19.36 7.01 -6.03
C SER A 159 19.22 7.73 -4.69
N ASP A 160 19.46 9.05 -4.66
CA ASP A 160 19.37 9.84 -3.43
C ASP A 160 17.92 10.07 -2.97
N VAL A 161 16.96 9.79 -3.84
CA VAL A 161 15.53 9.94 -3.56
C VAL A 161 14.87 8.57 -3.44
N VAL A 162 15.09 7.68 -4.42
CA VAL A 162 14.40 6.39 -4.49
C VAL A 162 14.85 5.44 -3.38
N LEU A 163 16.16 5.29 -3.13
CA LEU A 163 16.63 4.30 -2.16
C LEU A 163 16.14 4.59 -0.73
N PRO A 164 16.26 5.82 -0.19
CA PRO A 164 15.74 6.10 1.15
C PRO A 164 14.22 5.92 1.26
N LEU A 165 13.47 6.23 0.19
CA LEU A 165 12.02 6.01 0.18
C LEU A 165 11.68 4.52 0.21
N VAL A 166 12.37 3.71 -0.61
CA VAL A 166 12.19 2.26 -0.63
C VAL A 166 12.53 1.64 0.72
N ASP A 167 13.66 2.02 1.31
CA ASP A 167 14.09 1.53 2.64
C ASP A 167 13.04 1.83 3.72
N ASN A 168 12.53 3.07 3.73
CA ASN A 168 11.49 3.50 4.65
C ASN A 168 10.20 2.67 4.46
N MET A 169 9.69 2.58 3.22
CA MET A 169 8.47 1.81 2.92
C MET A 169 8.63 0.33 3.28
N GLN A 170 9.79 -0.26 3.00
CA GLN A 170 10.10 -1.64 3.34
C GLN A 170 10.15 -1.86 4.86
N ALA A 171 10.65 -0.90 5.64
CA ALA A 171 10.62 -0.96 7.10
C ALA A 171 9.17 -1.02 7.63
N GLY A 172 8.26 -0.21 7.08
CA GLY A 172 6.84 -0.28 7.43
C GLY A 172 6.21 -1.63 7.07
N VAL A 173 6.46 -2.14 5.85
CA VAL A 173 5.95 -3.45 5.42
C VAL A 173 6.49 -4.58 6.28
N ARG A 174 7.75 -4.50 6.74
CA ARG A 174 8.35 -5.53 7.59
C ARG A 174 7.61 -5.71 8.90
N VAL A 175 7.17 -4.59 9.45
CA VAL A 175 6.53 -4.53 10.75
C VAL A 175 5.05 -4.91 10.64
N HIS A 176 4.35 -4.39 9.63
CA HIS A 176 2.88 -4.51 9.53
C HIS A 176 2.41 -5.58 8.55
N GLY A 177 3.17 -5.88 7.50
CA GLY A 177 2.80 -6.83 6.45
C GLY A 177 2.40 -8.23 6.96
N PRO A 178 3.14 -8.84 7.90
CA PRO A 178 2.80 -10.17 8.44
C PRO A 178 1.46 -10.24 9.19
N HIS A 179 0.94 -9.09 9.63
CA HIS A 179 -0.30 -8.96 10.40
C HIS A 179 -1.49 -8.55 9.50
N ALA A 180 -1.29 -8.46 8.19
CA ALA A 180 -2.35 -8.12 7.25
C ALA A 180 -3.33 -9.28 7.07
N ASN A 181 -4.62 -9.02 7.27
CA ASN A 181 -5.68 -9.91 6.77
C ASN A 181 -5.72 -9.90 5.24
N ASP A 182 -6.48 -10.82 4.64
CA ASP A 182 -6.54 -11.00 3.19
C ASP A 182 -6.82 -9.70 2.41
N GLN A 183 -7.79 -8.93 2.88
CA GLN A 183 -8.17 -7.69 2.20
C GLN A 183 -7.07 -6.64 2.29
N ASN A 184 -6.53 -6.42 3.49
CA ASN A 184 -5.44 -5.46 3.71
C ASN A 184 -4.15 -5.88 2.99
N ALA A 185 -3.85 -7.18 2.92
CA ALA A 185 -2.70 -7.71 2.20
C ALA A 185 -2.81 -7.39 0.71
N ARG A 186 -3.99 -7.64 0.10
CA ARG A 186 -4.25 -7.29 -1.31
C ARG A 186 -4.12 -5.79 -1.56
N GLU A 187 -4.71 -4.96 -0.71
CA GLU A 187 -4.62 -3.51 -0.85
C GLU A 187 -3.18 -2.99 -0.71
N LEU A 188 -2.39 -3.58 0.21
CA LEU A 188 -0.99 -3.25 0.40
C LEU A 188 -0.16 -3.61 -0.84
N ILE A 189 -0.37 -4.81 -1.40
CA ILE A 189 0.29 -5.27 -2.64
C ILE A 189 -0.05 -4.33 -3.80
N ILE A 190 -1.31 -3.92 -3.94
CA ILE A 190 -1.74 -2.93 -4.95
C ILE A 190 -1.04 -1.59 -4.73
N ALA A 191 -0.98 -1.09 -3.49
CA ALA A 191 -0.29 0.16 -3.17
C ALA A 191 1.21 0.09 -3.51
N VAL A 192 1.86 -1.05 -3.24
CA VAL A 192 3.26 -1.29 -3.66
C VAL A 192 3.39 -1.27 -5.18
N SER A 193 2.47 -1.90 -5.93
CA SER A 193 2.49 -1.87 -7.41
C SER A 193 2.45 -0.43 -7.97
N ARG A 194 1.67 0.46 -7.35
CA ARG A 194 1.58 1.88 -7.72
C ARG A 194 2.89 2.62 -7.43
N ASN A 195 3.53 2.30 -6.31
CA ASN A 195 4.85 2.86 -5.98
C ASN A 195 5.93 2.38 -6.94
N VAL A 196 5.93 1.10 -7.35
CA VAL A 196 6.87 0.57 -8.35
C VAL A 196 6.82 1.41 -9.63
N ARG A 197 5.61 1.60 -10.20
CA ARG A 197 5.40 2.40 -11.42
C ARG A 197 5.82 3.87 -11.25
N THR A 198 5.58 4.40 -10.06
CA THR A 198 5.93 5.78 -9.72
C THR A 198 7.43 5.98 -9.60
N LEU A 199 8.11 5.07 -8.90
CA LEU A 199 9.54 5.14 -8.66
C LEU A 199 10.33 4.78 -9.92
N SER A 200 9.80 3.96 -10.82
CA SER A 200 10.46 3.66 -12.09
C SER A 200 10.58 4.87 -13.01
N ALA A 201 9.60 5.77 -12.98
CA ALA A 201 9.68 7.02 -13.74
C ALA A 201 10.90 7.88 -13.32
N TRP A 202 11.43 7.70 -12.10
CA TRP A 202 12.66 8.33 -11.66
C TRP A 202 13.91 7.67 -12.23
N THR A 203 13.88 6.36 -12.46
CA THR A 203 15.04 5.60 -12.93
C THR A 203 15.20 5.67 -14.44
N GLU A 204 14.10 5.75 -15.19
CA GLU A 204 14.08 5.87 -16.66
C GLU A 204 14.71 7.16 -17.20
N THR A 205 14.82 8.16 -16.33
CA THR A 205 15.04 9.54 -16.74
C THR A 205 16.31 10.15 -16.15
N GLY A 206 17.12 9.32 -15.48
CA GLY A 206 18.47 9.65 -15.04
C GLY A 206 19.46 9.61 -16.19
N GLU A 207 20.53 10.39 -16.08
CA GLU A 207 21.63 10.41 -17.06
C GLU A 207 22.58 9.21 -16.89
N ASP A 208 22.64 8.60 -15.70
CA ASP A 208 23.48 7.44 -15.39
C ASP A 208 22.65 6.13 -15.35
N PRO A 209 22.84 5.21 -16.32
CA PRO A 209 22.19 3.90 -16.33
C PRO A 209 22.48 3.04 -15.10
N ASN A 210 23.64 3.24 -14.45
CA ASN A 210 24.01 2.48 -13.26
C ASN A 210 23.17 2.88 -12.04
N GLU A 211 22.86 4.17 -11.89
CA GLU A 211 21.96 4.65 -10.84
C GLU A 211 20.55 4.08 -11.02
N GLY A 212 20.04 4.09 -12.26
CA GLY A 212 18.72 3.54 -12.58
C GLY A 212 18.64 2.04 -12.26
N SER A 213 19.68 1.28 -12.62
CA SER A 213 19.77 -0.16 -12.35
C SER A 213 19.79 -0.48 -10.85
N LYS A 214 20.55 0.30 -10.06
CA LYS A 214 20.59 0.17 -8.59
C LYS A 214 19.23 0.42 -7.95
N CYS A 215 18.53 1.46 -8.40
CA CYS A 215 17.20 1.79 -7.90
C CYS A 215 16.17 0.71 -8.28
N ASN A 216 16.19 0.24 -9.53
CA ASN A 216 15.31 -0.82 -9.99
C ASN A 216 15.52 -2.12 -9.18
N LEU A 217 16.77 -2.47 -8.85
CA LEU A 217 17.05 -3.62 -7.99
C LEU A 217 16.44 -3.46 -6.59
N ALA A 218 16.58 -2.29 -5.96
CA ALA A 218 15.97 -2.03 -4.65
C ALA A 218 14.44 -2.10 -4.71
N ILE A 219 13.81 -1.55 -5.76
CA ILE A 219 12.37 -1.65 -5.98
C ILE A 219 11.93 -3.11 -6.14
N PHE A 220 12.70 -3.92 -6.87
CA PHE A 220 12.44 -5.34 -7.04
C PHE A 220 12.53 -6.11 -5.73
N GLU A 221 13.59 -5.90 -4.94
CA GLU A 221 13.75 -6.51 -3.61
C GLU A 221 12.62 -6.11 -2.66
N PHE A 222 12.18 -4.84 -2.70
CA PHE A 222 11.03 -4.37 -1.94
C PHE A 222 9.72 -5.07 -2.32
N VAL A 223 9.50 -5.33 -3.61
CA VAL A 223 8.35 -6.10 -4.07
C VAL A 223 8.39 -7.54 -3.56
N LEU A 224 9.52 -8.24 -3.73
CA LEU A 224 9.67 -9.62 -3.25
C LEU A 224 9.43 -9.70 -1.74
N PHE A 225 9.99 -8.75 -1.00
CA PHE A 225 9.80 -8.64 0.43
C PHE A 225 8.34 -8.43 0.83
N THR A 226 7.62 -7.55 0.12
CA THR A 226 6.20 -7.29 0.38
C THR A 226 5.35 -8.53 0.15
N LEU A 227 5.57 -9.25 -0.95
CA LEU A 227 4.84 -10.47 -1.26
C LEU A 227 5.10 -11.57 -0.23
N GLU A 228 6.35 -11.70 0.23
CA GLU A 228 6.68 -12.63 1.30
C GLU A 228 5.97 -12.27 2.62
N ALA A 229 5.99 -10.98 3.00
CA ALA A 229 5.31 -10.49 4.20
C ALA A 229 3.78 -10.67 4.14
N CYS A 230 3.19 -10.51 2.95
CA CYS A 230 1.74 -10.62 2.72
C CYS A 230 1.29 -12.00 2.21
N SER A 231 2.18 -12.99 2.21
CA SER A 231 1.95 -14.31 1.58
C SER A 231 0.73 -15.08 2.11
N LYS A 232 0.28 -14.79 3.33
CA LYS A 232 -0.91 -15.43 3.91
C LYS A 232 -2.22 -14.85 3.37
N GLY A 233 -2.19 -13.59 2.92
CA GLY A 233 -3.40 -12.83 2.57
C GLY A 233 -3.62 -12.65 1.07
N THR A 234 -2.81 -13.23 0.19
CA THR A 234 -3.01 -13.19 -1.27
C THR A 234 -4.32 -13.89 -1.65
N ASN A 235 -4.54 -15.08 -1.07
CA ASN A 235 -5.75 -15.89 -1.17
C ASN A 235 -6.27 -16.07 -2.62
N ILE A 236 -5.36 -16.38 -3.56
CA ILE A 236 -5.67 -16.45 -5.00
C ILE A 236 -6.14 -17.88 -5.40
N HIS A 237 -6.07 -18.84 -4.47
CA HIS A 237 -6.50 -20.23 -4.63
C HIS A 237 -5.95 -20.89 -5.92
N LEU A 238 -4.72 -20.56 -6.32
CA LEU A 238 -4.06 -21.04 -7.52
C LEU A 238 -4.01 -22.56 -7.61
N SER A 239 -3.62 -23.24 -6.53
CA SER A 239 -3.50 -24.69 -6.49
C SER A 239 -4.87 -25.36 -6.61
N GLN A 240 -5.88 -24.80 -5.94
CA GLN A 240 -7.26 -25.27 -6.06
C GLN A 240 -7.76 -25.09 -7.49
N ARG A 241 -7.62 -23.89 -8.08
CA ARG A 241 -8.05 -23.61 -9.45
C ARG A 241 -7.34 -24.51 -10.47
N ALA A 242 -6.04 -24.72 -10.29
CA ALA A 242 -5.27 -25.60 -11.16
C ALA A 242 -5.68 -27.08 -10.99
N PHE A 243 -5.93 -27.52 -9.75
CA PHE A 243 -6.47 -28.85 -9.47
C PHE A 243 -7.85 -29.04 -10.10
N GLU A 244 -8.77 -28.10 -9.92
CA GLU A 244 -10.11 -28.14 -10.50
C GLU A 244 -10.07 -28.16 -12.04
N ALA A 245 -9.16 -27.39 -12.64
CA ALA A 245 -8.95 -27.38 -14.10
C ALA A 245 -8.43 -28.72 -14.63
N GLN A 246 -7.51 -29.38 -13.92
CA GLN A 246 -6.91 -30.66 -14.34
C GLN A 246 -7.76 -31.88 -13.99
N PHE A 247 -8.48 -31.81 -12.87
CA PHE A 247 -9.23 -32.92 -12.29
C PHE A 247 -10.71 -32.55 -12.07
N PRO A 248 -11.45 -32.12 -13.11
CA PRO A 248 -12.79 -31.56 -12.97
C PRO A 248 -13.82 -32.54 -12.38
N ARG A 249 -13.56 -33.86 -12.49
CA ARG A 249 -14.44 -34.90 -11.90
C ARG A 249 -14.30 -35.03 -10.39
N TYR A 250 -13.21 -34.51 -9.82
CA TYR A 250 -12.90 -34.61 -8.39
C TYR A 250 -13.15 -33.28 -7.65
N ALA A 251 -13.46 -32.21 -8.37
CA ALA A 251 -13.90 -30.94 -7.78
C ALA A 251 -15.26 -31.13 -7.08
N LEU A 252 -15.23 -31.24 -5.74
CA LEU A 252 -16.40 -31.44 -4.90
C LEU A 252 -17.13 -30.11 -4.69
N ARG A 253 -18.01 -29.75 -5.64
CA ARG A 253 -18.75 -28.47 -5.72
C ARG A 253 -17.79 -27.28 -5.87
N PRO A 254 -17.82 -26.54 -6.99
CA PRO A 254 -17.07 -25.30 -7.08
C PRO A 254 -17.52 -24.39 -5.95
N ASP A 255 -16.58 -23.96 -5.10
CA ASP A 255 -16.86 -22.92 -4.14
C ASP A 255 -17.24 -21.66 -4.95
N PRO A 256 -18.44 -21.10 -4.78
CA PRO A 256 -18.81 -19.86 -5.46
C PRO A 256 -17.83 -18.71 -5.16
N SER A 257 -17.10 -18.76 -4.03
CA SER A 257 -16.04 -17.80 -3.70
C SER A 257 -14.82 -17.92 -4.64
N ALA A 258 -14.41 -19.14 -4.99
CA ALA A 258 -13.31 -19.44 -5.91
C ALA A 258 -13.67 -19.17 -7.39
N ALA A 259 -14.97 -19.09 -7.69
CA ALA A 259 -15.49 -18.73 -9.02
C ALA A 259 -15.63 -17.21 -9.24
N SER A 260 -15.56 -16.40 -8.17
CA SER A 260 -15.46 -14.95 -8.32
C SER A 260 -14.11 -14.63 -8.95
N GLU A 261 -14.09 -13.81 -10.00
CA GLU A 261 -12.86 -13.27 -10.59
C GLU A 261 -12.18 -12.34 -9.57
N VAL A 262 -11.55 -12.92 -8.54
CA VAL A 262 -10.68 -12.18 -7.66
C VAL A 262 -9.53 -11.67 -8.51
N GLU A 263 -9.42 -10.34 -8.59
CA GLU A 263 -8.35 -9.66 -9.31
C GLU A 263 -7.00 -10.19 -8.81
N ASP A 264 -6.19 -10.68 -9.74
CA ASP A 264 -4.87 -11.21 -9.42
C ASP A 264 -3.91 -10.04 -9.14
N VAL A 265 -3.84 -9.66 -7.87
CA VAL A 265 -2.99 -8.56 -7.40
C VAL A 265 -1.51 -8.84 -7.62
N VAL A 266 -1.09 -10.10 -7.61
CA VAL A 266 0.31 -10.49 -7.81
C VAL A 266 0.68 -10.34 -9.29
N GLN A 267 -0.23 -10.69 -10.20
CA GLN A 267 -0.07 -10.40 -11.62
C GLN A 267 0.04 -8.90 -11.89
N THR A 268 -0.75 -8.06 -11.20
CA THR A 268 -0.65 -6.59 -11.33
C THR A 268 0.74 -6.07 -10.93
N VAL A 269 1.33 -6.64 -9.89
CA VAL A 269 2.71 -6.34 -9.45
C VAL A 269 3.73 -6.84 -10.46
N TRP A 270 3.54 -8.05 -11.00
CA TRP A 270 4.42 -8.60 -12.03
C TRP A 270 4.45 -7.73 -13.29
N GLU A 271 3.30 -7.21 -13.72
CA GLU A 271 3.21 -6.27 -14.84
C GLU A 271 3.97 -4.98 -14.57
N ALA A 272 3.90 -4.45 -13.35
CA ALA A 272 4.68 -3.28 -12.95
C ALA A 272 6.19 -3.56 -12.97
N LEU A 273 6.63 -4.73 -12.50
CA LEU A 273 8.04 -5.14 -12.55
C LEU A 273 8.53 -5.39 -13.99
N SER A 274 7.68 -5.95 -14.84
CA SER A 274 8.00 -6.19 -16.25
C SER A 274 8.20 -4.89 -17.02
N GLN A 275 7.44 -3.83 -16.67
CA GLN A 275 7.60 -2.50 -17.26
C GLN A 275 8.97 -1.88 -16.97
N ILE A 276 9.61 -2.24 -15.84
CA ILE A 276 10.93 -1.71 -15.45
C ILE A 276 12.09 -2.61 -15.89
N GLY A 277 11.79 -3.65 -16.68
CA GLY A 277 12.76 -4.52 -17.35
C GLY A 277 13.07 -5.83 -16.64
N PHE A 278 12.40 -6.15 -15.52
CA PHE A 278 12.56 -7.46 -14.88
C PHE A 278 11.83 -8.55 -15.67
N ASN A 279 12.41 -9.74 -15.66
CA ASN A 279 11.87 -10.93 -16.32
C ASN A 279 12.03 -12.15 -15.42
N SER A 280 11.46 -13.29 -15.84
CA SER A 280 11.45 -14.53 -15.04
C SER A 280 12.85 -15.00 -14.65
N SER A 281 13.89 -14.72 -15.44
CA SER A 281 15.26 -15.10 -15.10
C SER A 281 15.82 -14.33 -13.91
N ASP A 282 15.31 -13.12 -13.63
CA ASP A 282 15.76 -12.31 -12.50
C ASP A 282 15.21 -12.84 -11.18
N LEU A 283 13.98 -13.38 -11.19
CA LEU A 283 13.41 -14.08 -10.04
C LEU A 283 14.27 -15.31 -9.64
N LEU A 284 14.91 -16.00 -10.59
CA LEU A 284 15.81 -17.12 -10.30
C LEU A 284 17.13 -16.69 -9.67
N LYS A 285 17.60 -15.47 -9.97
CA LYS A 285 18.84 -14.92 -9.41
C LYS A 285 18.63 -14.48 -7.96
N HIS A 286 17.39 -14.16 -7.59
CA HIS A 286 16.97 -13.72 -6.26
C HIS A 286 15.87 -14.64 -5.72
N PRO A 287 16.17 -15.93 -5.50
CA PRO A 287 15.14 -16.86 -5.06
C PRO A 287 14.71 -16.52 -3.63
N SER A 288 13.40 -16.45 -3.41
CA SER A 288 12.75 -16.17 -2.12
C SER A 288 11.31 -16.70 -2.15
N ILE A 289 10.60 -16.62 -1.01
CA ILE A 289 9.17 -16.94 -0.98
C ILE A 289 8.38 -15.96 -1.85
N GLY A 290 8.68 -14.65 -1.80
CA GLY A 290 8.03 -13.68 -2.69
C GLY A 290 8.31 -13.93 -4.17
N ALA A 291 9.51 -14.43 -4.51
CA ALA A 291 9.84 -14.81 -5.88
C ALA A 291 9.05 -16.05 -6.33
N LEU A 292 8.88 -17.05 -5.44
CA LEU A 292 8.01 -18.20 -5.67
C LEU A 292 6.56 -17.77 -5.91
N SER A 293 6.05 -16.83 -5.09
CA SER A 293 4.72 -16.27 -5.30
C SER A 293 4.61 -15.69 -6.70
N LEU A 294 5.51 -14.78 -7.11
CA LEU A 294 5.47 -14.23 -8.47
C LEU A 294 5.55 -15.31 -9.55
N PHE A 295 6.44 -16.30 -9.41
CA PHE A 295 6.57 -17.38 -10.38
C PHE A 295 5.26 -18.13 -10.63
N ALA A 296 4.46 -18.35 -9.59
CA ALA A 296 3.17 -19.02 -9.71
C ALA A 296 2.16 -18.25 -10.59
N HIS A 297 2.37 -16.94 -10.79
CA HIS A 297 1.53 -16.10 -11.64
C HIS A 297 2.13 -15.88 -13.04
N VAL A 298 3.43 -16.13 -13.25
CA VAL A 298 4.06 -16.01 -14.57
C VAL A 298 3.83 -17.29 -15.39
N VAL A 299 2.70 -17.33 -16.10
CA VAL A 299 2.13 -18.47 -16.88
C VAL A 299 3.06 -19.16 -17.90
N GLN A 300 4.31 -18.71 -18.11
CA GLN A 300 5.06 -19.01 -19.35
C GLN A 300 6.47 -19.61 -19.19
N HIS A 301 6.93 -19.98 -18.00
CA HIS A 301 8.33 -20.42 -17.84
C HIS A 301 8.49 -21.95 -17.68
N PRO A 302 9.13 -22.67 -18.61
CA PRO A 302 9.41 -24.11 -18.45
C PRO A 302 10.47 -24.33 -17.36
N MET A 303 10.02 -24.82 -16.20
CA MET A 303 10.81 -24.84 -14.96
C MET A 303 11.78 -26.03 -14.77
N GLU A 304 11.83 -27.01 -15.68
CA GLU A 304 12.41 -28.33 -15.35
C GLU A 304 13.85 -28.31 -14.81
N SER A 305 14.74 -27.50 -15.38
CA SER A 305 16.14 -27.41 -14.92
C SER A 305 16.35 -26.43 -13.76
N GLU A 306 15.42 -25.52 -13.53
CA GLU A 306 15.54 -24.39 -12.61
C GLU A 306 14.77 -24.62 -11.31
N LEU A 307 13.85 -25.59 -11.27
CA LEU A 307 13.12 -26.00 -10.08
C LEU A 307 14.05 -26.35 -8.90
N PHE A 308 15.22 -26.93 -9.20
CA PHE A 308 16.19 -27.31 -8.18
C PHE A 308 16.76 -26.12 -7.40
N SER A 309 16.88 -24.92 -8.02
CA SER A 309 17.35 -23.73 -7.30
C SER A 309 16.28 -23.16 -6.38
N LEU A 310 15.00 -23.42 -6.68
CA LEU A 310 13.86 -23.01 -5.88
C LEU A 310 13.48 -24.02 -4.79
N LEU A 311 13.95 -25.27 -4.85
CA LEU A 311 13.61 -26.34 -3.91
C LEU A 311 13.77 -25.96 -2.41
N PRO A 312 14.85 -25.27 -1.98
CA PRO A 312 14.96 -24.84 -0.58
C PRO A 312 13.80 -23.94 -0.14
N TRP A 313 13.34 -23.07 -1.05
CA TRP A 313 12.27 -22.13 -0.79
C TRP A 313 10.90 -22.80 -0.82
N PHE A 314 10.70 -23.80 -1.68
CA PHE A 314 9.52 -24.67 -1.63
C PHE A 314 9.41 -25.37 -0.27
N LEU A 315 10.51 -25.93 0.22
CA LEU A 315 10.55 -26.58 1.53
C LEU A 315 10.29 -25.58 2.66
N ALA A 316 10.89 -24.38 2.57
CA ALA A 316 10.64 -23.32 3.54
C ALA A 316 9.15 -22.94 3.57
N ALA A 317 8.55 -22.63 2.42
CA ALA A 317 7.13 -22.30 2.27
C ALA A 317 6.20 -23.36 2.88
N ILE A 318 6.48 -24.64 2.62
CA ILE A 318 5.72 -25.77 3.20
C ILE A 318 5.92 -25.83 4.73
N GLN A 319 7.15 -25.66 5.22
CA GLN A 319 7.47 -25.72 6.64
C GLN A 319 6.85 -24.57 7.44
N THR A 320 6.79 -23.37 6.86
CA THR A 320 6.18 -22.19 7.47
C THR A 320 4.68 -22.09 7.22
N ASN A 321 4.12 -22.99 6.41
CA ASN A 321 2.74 -22.93 5.93
C ASN A 321 2.40 -21.56 5.31
N THR A 322 3.35 -21.02 4.53
CA THR A 322 3.20 -19.74 3.80
C THR A 322 3.36 -19.98 2.31
N SER A 323 2.57 -19.28 1.49
CA SER A 323 2.56 -19.43 0.03
C SER A 323 2.38 -20.86 -0.50
N VAL A 324 1.74 -21.77 0.26
CA VAL A 324 1.60 -23.17 -0.14
C VAL A 324 0.78 -23.28 -1.43
N ASP A 325 -0.19 -22.40 -1.60
CA ASP A 325 -1.04 -22.35 -2.79
C ASP A 325 -0.24 -22.02 -4.05
N GLU A 326 0.71 -21.09 -3.95
CA GLU A 326 1.63 -20.68 -5.01
C GLU A 326 2.68 -21.76 -5.31
N THR A 327 2.97 -22.66 -4.36
CA THR A 327 3.91 -23.76 -4.62
C THR A 327 3.33 -24.87 -5.51
N TYR A 328 2.01 -24.97 -5.61
CA TYR A 328 1.32 -26.04 -6.34
C TYR A 328 0.68 -25.50 -7.62
N GLN A 329 1.49 -25.11 -8.60
CA GLN A 329 1.00 -24.89 -9.96
C GLN A 329 1.46 -26.03 -10.88
N PRO A 330 0.56 -26.95 -11.26
CA PRO A 330 0.89 -27.97 -12.24
C PRO A 330 1.04 -27.30 -13.62
N SER A 331 2.19 -27.48 -14.25
CA SER A 331 2.50 -26.96 -15.58
C SER A 331 1.46 -27.44 -16.61
N SER A 332 0.64 -26.52 -17.10
CA SER A 332 -0.41 -26.78 -18.10
C SER A 332 0.15 -27.19 -19.48
N SER A 333 1.47 -27.16 -19.66
CA SER A 333 2.16 -27.39 -20.92
C SER A 333 2.48 -28.85 -21.27
N TYR A 334 1.95 -29.84 -20.52
CA TYR A 334 2.20 -31.27 -20.78
C TYR A 334 0.95 -32.07 -21.22
N LEU A 335 -0.02 -31.45 -21.89
CA LEU A 335 -1.10 -32.16 -22.58
C LEU A 335 -1.21 -31.78 -24.06
#